data_AF-A0A8T7ALJ9-F1
#
_entry.id   AF-A0A8T7ALJ9-F1
#
_cell.length_a   1.000
_cell.length_b   1.000
_cell.length_c   1.000
_cell.angle_alpha   90.00
_cell.angle_beta   90.00
_cell.angle_gamma   90.00
#
_symmetry.space_group_name_H-M   'P 1'
#
loop_
_entity.id
_entity.type
_entity.pdbx_description
1 polymer ?
#
loop_
_entity_poly.entity_id
_entity_poly.type
_entity_poly.pdbx_seq_one_letter_code
_entity_poly.pdbx_strand_id
1 'polypeptide(L)'
;MWTVARLVLAGPDLSHFDRPVGEIFKAHEEDLQANDVFLASLKQVRENARAAGSMKKGFAVAREFADSLSVDLDSDCAFEPVVANGVDCEWTVAPGADPKRRLLFLHGGAFLLGSPRGHRI
;
A
#
# COMPACT_ATOMS: atom_id res chain seq x y z
N MET A 1 -7.06 -8.31 25.60
CA MET A 1 -6.84 -7.29 24.54
C MET A 1 -7.70 -7.55 23.31
N TRP A 2 -7.61 -8.71 22.65
CA TRP A 2 -8.37 -8.99 21.41
C TRP A 2 -9.90 -9.02 21.59
N THR A 3 -10.40 -9.54 22.71
CA THR A 3 -11.85 -9.58 23.01
C THR A 3 -12.47 -8.19 23.13
N VAL A 4 -11.75 -7.22 23.72
CA VAL A 4 -12.23 -5.84 23.86
C VAL A 4 -12.25 -5.15 22.50
N ALA A 5 -11.20 -5.32 21.69
CA ALA A 5 -11.18 -4.82 20.32
C ALA A 5 -12.34 -5.41 19.50
N ARG A 6 -12.62 -6.70 19.64
CA ARG A 6 -13.71 -7.36 18.91
C ARG A 6 -15.11 -6.94 19.39
N LEU A 7 -15.27 -6.52 20.65
CA LEU A 7 -16.57 -6.06 21.16
C LEU A 7 -16.80 -4.57 20.93
N VAL A 8 -15.75 -3.76 20.91
CA VAL A 8 -15.84 -2.29 20.82
C VAL A 8 -15.60 -1.77 19.40
N LEU A 9 -14.80 -2.47 18.60
CA LEU A 9 -14.40 -2.05 17.24
C LEU A 9 -14.94 -2.98 16.14
N ALA A 10 -15.74 -4.00 16.48
CA ALA A 10 -16.43 -4.75 15.45
C ALA A 10 -17.52 -3.86 14.83
N GLY A 11 -17.23 -3.37 13.63
CA GLY A 11 -18.24 -2.79 12.77
C GLY A 11 -19.34 -3.80 12.43
N PRO A 12 -20.41 -3.34 11.76
CA PRO A 12 -21.44 -4.23 11.25
C PRO A 12 -20.85 -5.32 10.36
N ASP A 13 -21.51 -6.48 10.29
CA ASP A 13 -21.13 -7.52 9.35
C ASP A 13 -21.31 -7.02 7.91
N LEU A 14 -20.20 -6.91 7.19
CA LEU A 14 -20.14 -6.46 5.80
C LEU A 14 -20.06 -7.63 4.81
N SER A 15 -20.21 -8.88 5.28
CA SER A 15 -20.11 -10.08 4.42
C SER A 15 -21.10 -10.11 3.26
N HIS A 16 -22.17 -9.33 3.32
CA HIS A 16 -23.11 -9.16 2.22
C HIS A 16 -22.51 -8.44 0.99
N PHE A 17 -21.39 -7.74 1.15
CA PHE A 17 -20.60 -7.20 0.04
C PHE A 17 -19.55 -8.20 -0.48
N ASP A 18 -19.30 -9.30 0.24
CA ASP A 18 -18.35 -10.32 -0.19
C ASP A 18 -18.88 -11.01 -1.45
N ARG A 19 -17.97 -11.22 -2.39
CA ARG A 19 -18.24 -12.02 -3.59
C ARG A 19 -17.61 -13.40 -3.41
N PRO A 20 -18.10 -14.44 -4.12
CA PRO A 20 -17.38 -15.71 -4.20
C PRO A 20 -15.92 -15.44 -4.57
N VAL A 21 -15.00 -16.19 -3.96
CA VAL A 21 -13.58 -16.11 -4.31
C VAL A 21 -13.48 -16.28 -5.82
N GLY A 22 -12.93 -15.27 -6.49
CA GLY A 22 -12.79 -15.25 -7.94
C GLY A 22 -11.79 -16.30 -8.43
N GLU A 23 -11.54 -16.31 -9.73
CA GLU A 23 -10.48 -17.14 -10.30
C GLU A 23 -9.13 -16.77 -9.68
N ILE A 24 -8.44 -17.76 -9.12
CA ILE A 24 -7.08 -17.60 -8.61
C ILE A 24 -6.14 -17.93 -9.76
N PHE A 25 -5.52 -16.91 -10.35
CA PHE A 25 -4.51 -17.08 -11.38
C PHE A 25 -3.31 -17.86 -10.82
N LYS A 26 -2.77 -18.79 -11.61
CA LYS A 26 -1.51 -19.44 -11.26
C LYS A 26 -0.40 -18.40 -11.34
N ALA A 27 0.48 -18.38 -10.34
CA ALA A 27 1.68 -17.55 -10.39
C ALA A 27 2.50 -17.92 -11.64
N HIS A 28 2.94 -16.92 -12.39
CA HIS A 28 3.89 -17.13 -13.46
C HIS A 28 5.27 -17.42 -12.87
N GLU A 29 6.10 -18.20 -13.56
CA GLU A 29 7.44 -18.55 -13.06
C GLU A 29 8.31 -17.31 -12.84
N GLU A 30 8.14 -16.29 -13.68
CA GLU A 30 8.76 -14.97 -13.54
C GLU A 30 8.33 -14.27 -12.25
N ASP A 31 7.05 -14.31 -11.89
CA ASP A 31 6.52 -13.72 -10.66
C ASP A 31 7.10 -14.41 -9.42
N LEU A 32 7.29 -15.74 -9.47
CA LEU A 32 7.86 -16.50 -8.36
C LEU A 32 9.31 -16.08 -8.09
N GLN A 33 10.11 -15.94 -9.15
CA GLN A 33 11.50 -15.49 -9.03
C GLN A 33 11.59 -14.04 -8.52
N ALA A 34 10.75 -13.14 -9.06
CA ALA A 34 10.68 -11.76 -8.59
C ALA A 34 10.26 -11.68 -7.12
N ASN A 35 9.32 -12.53 -6.70
CA ASN A 35 8.86 -12.58 -5.32
C ASN A 35 9.95 -13.08 -4.36
N ASP A 36 10.78 -14.05 -4.76
CA ASP A 36 11.92 -14.51 -3.94
C ASP A 36 12.93 -13.38 -3.68
N VAL A 37 13.24 -12.57 -4.71
CA VAL A 37 14.07 -11.37 -4.59
C VAL A 37 13.43 -10.36 -3.65
N PHE A 38 12.13 -10.09 -3.83
CA PHE A 38 11.39 -9.17 -2.98
C PHE A 38 11.33 -9.63 -1.52
N LEU A 39 11.13 -10.93 -1.27
CA LEU A 39 11.15 -11.52 0.07
C LEU A 39 12.50 -11.38 0.76
N ALA A 40 13.61 -11.41 0.01
CA ALA A 40 14.93 -11.12 0.57
C ALA A 40 15.04 -9.66 1.05
N SER A 41 14.59 -8.70 0.24
CA SER A 41 14.51 -7.29 0.63
C SER A 41 13.63 -7.08 1.87
N LEU A 42 12.48 -7.75 1.95
CA LEU A 42 11.60 -7.69 3.12
C LEU A 42 12.25 -8.25 4.39
N LYS A 43 13.04 -9.33 4.29
CA LYS A 43 13.80 -9.85 5.43
C LYS A 43 14.80 -8.82 5.93
N GLN A 44 15.51 -8.15 5.02
CA GLN A 44 16.48 -7.11 5.37
C GLN A 44 15.80 -5.91 6.06
N VAL A 45 14.68 -5.42 5.50
CA VAL A 45 13.90 -4.32 6.10
C VAL A 45 13.44 -4.69 7.51
N ARG A 46 12.97 -5.92 7.71
CA ARG A 46 12.56 -6.43 9.02
C ARG A 46 13.72 -6.46 10.02
N GLU A 47 14.91 -6.87 9.59
CA GLU A 47 16.11 -6.88 10.44
C GLU A 47 16.53 -5.46 10.82
N ASN A 48 16.55 -4.54 9.86
CA ASN A 48 16.82 -3.12 10.09
C ASN A 48 15.80 -2.51 11.07
N ALA A 49 14.51 -2.81 10.89
CA ALA A 49 13.45 -2.35 11.78
C ALA A 49 13.61 -2.88 13.21
N ARG A 50 14.06 -4.13 13.38
CA ARG A 50 14.38 -4.71 14.71
C ARG A 50 15.61 -4.08 15.34
N ALA A 51 16.63 -3.79 14.54
CA ALA A 51 17.87 -3.15 14.98
C ALA A 51 17.69 -1.67 15.36
N ALA A 52 16.58 -1.04 14.97
CA ALA A 52 16.30 0.38 15.20
C ALA A 52 16.15 0.78 16.69
N GLY A 53 16.11 -0.19 17.61
CA GLY A 53 16.18 0.02 19.07
C GLY A 53 14.88 0.52 19.72
N SER A 54 13.84 0.85 18.94
CA SER A 54 12.50 1.09 19.47
C SER A 54 11.43 0.79 18.42
N MET A 55 10.21 0.49 18.88
CA MET A 55 9.07 0.20 18.01
C MET A 55 8.77 1.37 17.06
N LYS A 56 8.80 2.62 17.56
CA LYS A 56 8.57 3.82 16.74
C LYS A 56 9.61 3.93 15.61
N LYS A 57 10.88 3.70 15.91
CA LYS A 57 11.95 3.76 14.90
C LYS A 57 11.85 2.61 13.91
N GLY A 58 11.49 1.41 14.38
CA GLY A 58 11.23 0.27 13.50
C GLY A 58 10.09 0.52 12.51
N PHE A 59 9.00 1.16 12.97
CA PHE A 59 7.92 1.58 12.08
C PHE A 59 8.35 2.65 11.08
N ALA A 60 9.20 3.60 11.49
CA ALA A 60 9.76 4.59 10.55
C ALA A 60 10.56 3.92 9.43
N VAL A 61 11.36 2.89 9.74
CA VAL A 61 12.09 2.09 8.73
C VAL A 61 11.11 1.39 7.77
N ALA A 62 10.08 0.73 8.29
CA ALA A 62 9.10 0.04 7.46
C ALA A 62 8.30 1.02 6.58
N ARG A 63 8.01 2.22 7.10
CA ARG A 63 7.27 3.26 6.38
C ARG A 63 8.11 3.85 5.25
N GLU A 64 9.38 4.15 5.49
CA GLU A 64 10.26 4.66 4.44
C GLU A 64 10.41 3.64 3.31
N PHE A 65 10.59 2.36 3.64
CA PHE A 65 10.65 1.30 2.63
C PHE A 65 9.36 1.20 1.81
N ALA A 66 8.20 1.26 2.45
CA ALA A 66 6.91 1.25 1.73
C ALA A 66 6.76 2.47 0.80
N ASP A 67 7.23 3.64 1.24
CA ASP A 67 7.16 4.87 0.45
C ASP A 67 8.15 4.91 -0.71
N SER A 68 9.20 4.08 -0.69
CA SER A 68 10.21 3.99 -1.75
C SER A 68 9.92 2.92 -2.81
N LEU A 69 8.86 2.12 -2.68
CA LEU A 69 8.59 0.97 -3.58
C LEU A 69 8.45 1.35 -5.05
N SER A 70 7.98 2.57 -5.33
CA SER A 70 7.76 3.06 -6.69
C SER A 70 8.87 3.98 -7.21
N VAL A 71 9.95 4.20 -6.44
CA VAL A 71 10.94 5.25 -6.77
C VAL A 71 11.67 4.98 -8.09
N ASP A 72 11.85 3.71 -8.43
CA ASP A 72 12.57 3.27 -9.64
C ASP A 72 11.62 2.94 -10.80
N LEU A 73 10.31 3.17 -10.65
CA LEU A 73 9.35 2.97 -11.71
C LEU A 73 9.25 4.22 -12.58
N ASP A 74 9.41 4.03 -13.89
CA ASP A 74 9.16 5.08 -14.85
C ASP A 74 7.66 5.23 -15.09
N SER A 75 7.16 6.47 -15.10
CA SER A 75 5.74 6.74 -15.27
C SER A 75 5.54 8.01 -16.09
N ASP A 76 4.75 7.89 -17.16
CA ASP A 76 4.34 9.03 -18.00
C ASP A 76 3.21 9.85 -17.35
N CYS A 77 2.80 9.49 -16.13
CA CYS A 77 1.75 10.20 -15.41
C CYS A 77 2.26 11.55 -14.86
N ALA A 78 1.39 12.56 -14.91
CA ALA A 78 1.58 13.77 -14.11
C ALA A 78 1.09 13.53 -12.67
N PHE A 79 1.88 13.98 -11.69
CA PHE A 79 1.56 13.88 -10.27
C PHE A 79 1.39 15.28 -9.67
N GLU A 80 0.17 15.64 -9.28
CA GLU A 80 -0.15 16.97 -8.76
C GLU A 80 -0.63 16.89 -7.30
N PRO A 81 0.07 17.48 -6.33
CA PRO A 81 -0.36 17.47 -4.93
C PRO A 81 -1.64 18.30 -4.76
N VAL A 82 -2.56 17.81 -3.94
CA VAL A 82 -3.83 18.49 -3.63
C VAL A 82 -4.25 18.21 -2.19
N VAL A 83 -4.87 19.20 -1.54
CA VAL A 83 -5.52 18.99 -0.23
C VAL A 83 -7.01 18.82 -0.45
N ALA A 84 -7.53 17.62 -0.17
CA ALA A 84 -8.95 17.30 -0.30
C ALA A 84 -9.58 17.22 1.09
N ASN A 85 -10.42 18.20 1.46
CA ASN A 85 -11.06 18.27 2.77
C ASN A 85 -10.08 18.14 3.96
N GLY A 86 -8.88 18.72 3.83
CA GLY A 86 -7.85 18.68 4.86
C GLY A 86 -6.97 17.42 4.87
N VAL A 87 -7.15 16.52 3.91
CA VAL A 87 -6.27 15.35 3.70
C VAL A 87 -5.32 15.62 2.54
N ASP A 88 -4.02 15.43 2.77
CA ASP A 88 -3.02 15.49 1.71
C ASP A 88 -3.22 14.33 0.73
N CYS A 89 -3.38 14.67 -0.54
CA CYS A 89 -3.67 13.76 -1.64
C CYS A 89 -2.83 14.14 -2.87
N GLU A 90 -2.95 13.33 -3.92
CA GLU A 90 -2.25 13.53 -5.19
C GLU A 90 -3.19 13.15 -6.33
N TRP A 91 -3.26 14.00 -7.36
CA TRP A 91 -3.78 13.60 -8.66
C TRP A 91 -2.70 12.85 -9.42
N THR A 92 -2.99 11.62 -9.82
CA THR A 92 -2.20 10.86 -10.79
C THR A 92 -2.93 10.88 -12.12
N VAL A 93 -2.39 11.58 -13.11
CA VAL A 93 -3.04 11.83 -14.41
C VAL A 93 -2.23 11.18 -15.52
N ALA A 94 -2.70 10.05 -16.01
CA ALA A 94 -2.11 9.36 -17.16
C ALA A 94 -2.33 10.14 -18.47
N PRO A 95 -1.45 9.98 -19.48
CA PRO A 95 -1.64 10.58 -20.80
C PRO A 95 -3.01 10.21 -21.40
N GLY A 96 -3.77 11.22 -21.85
CA GLY A 96 -5.08 11.02 -22.46
C GLY A 96 -6.22 10.71 -21.47
N ALA A 97 -6.00 10.79 -20.16
CA ALA A 97 -7.06 10.62 -19.17
C ALA A 97 -8.19 11.65 -19.37
N ASP A 98 -9.45 11.19 -19.33
CA ASP A 98 -10.63 12.04 -19.42
C ASP A 98 -10.86 12.78 -18.09
N PRO A 99 -10.77 14.13 -18.05
CA PRO A 99 -10.90 14.89 -16.81
C PRO A 99 -12.30 14.81 -16.17
N LYS A 100 -13.30 14.30 -16.91
CA LYS A 100 -14.66 14.08 -16.38
C LYS A 100 -14.81 12.75 -15.64
N ARG A 101 -13.83 11.84 -15.73
CA ARG A 101 -13.82 10.53 -15.05
C ARG A 101 -12.76 10.54 -13.96
N ARG A 102 -13.15 10.14 -12.74
CA ARG A 102 -12.27 10.13 -11.57
C ARG A 102 -12.41 8.84 -10.79
N LEU A 103 -11.29 8.34 -10.29
CA LEU A 103 -11.22 7.21 -9.36
C LEU A 103 -10.61 7.71 -8.05
N LEU A 104 -11.29 7.46 -6.93
CA LEU A 104 -10.68 7.60 -5.62
C LEU A 104 -9.94 6.31 -5.29
N PHE A 105 -8.61 6.34 -5.37
CA PHE A 105 -7.76 5.22 -5.00
C PHE A 105 -7.35 5.34 -3.54
N LEU A 106 -7.61 4.30 -2.76
CA LEU A 106 -7.18 4.18 -1.36
C LEU A 106 -6.11 3.10 -1.31
N HIS A 107 -4.89 3.49 -0.97
CA HIS A 107 -3.74 2.61 -1.03
C HIS A 107 -3.74 1.54 0.06
N GLY A 108 -2.94 0.48 -0.14
CA GLY A 108 -2.77 -0.60 0.82
C GLY A 108 -1.89 -0.22 2.03
N GLY A 109 -1.31 -1.20 2.72
CA GLY A 109 -0.38 -0.94 3.84
C GLY A 109 -1.00 -1.07 5.24
N ALA A 110 -2.11 -1.80 5.35
CA ALA A 110 -2.71 -2.22 6.61
C ALA A 110 -2.99 -1.08 7.61
N PHE A 111 -3.33 0.11 7.11
CA PHE A 111 -3.57 1.34 7.89
C PHE A 111 -2.36 1.86 8.69
N LEU A 112 -1.17 1.32 8.45
CA LEU A 112 0.05 1.65 9.19
C LEU A 112 1.12 2.27 8.27
N LEU A 113 1.15 1.81 7.02
CA LEU A 113 2.23 2.09 6.08
C LEU A 113 1.67 2.59 4.74
N GLY A 114 2.55 3.19 3.94
CA GLY A 114 2.24 3.66 2.60
C GLY A 114 1.92 5.15 2.53
N SER A 115 1.97 5.60 1.28
CA SER A 115 1.68 6.95 0.80
C SER A 115 1.34 6.87 -0.69
N PRO A 116 0.81 7.96 -1.29
CA PRO A 116 0.67 8.07 -2.74
C PRO A 116 1.98 7.79 -3.49
N ARG A 117 3.12 8.27 -2.94
CA ARG A 117 4.46 8.07 -3.51
C ARG A 117 4.82 6.60 -3.70
N GLY A 118 4.53 5.75 -2.71
CA GLY A 118 4.83 4.31 -2.77
C GLY A 118 3.85 3.49 -3.64
N HIS A 119 2.87 4.14 -4.27
CA HIS A 119 1.87 3.50 -5.13
C HIS A 119 1.78 4.18 -6.51
N ARG A 120 2.84 4.87 -6.93
CA ARG A 120 2.96 5.34 -8.31
C ARG A 120 3.34 4.13 -9.17
N ILE A 121 2.56 3.86 -10.22
CA ILE A 121 2.70 2.73 -11.15
C ILE A 121 2.40 3.22 -12.56
#